data_AF-A0A285NI06-F1
#
_entry.id   AF-A0A285NI06-F1
#
_cell.length_a   1.000
_cell.length_b   1.000
_cell.length_c   1.000
_cell.angle_alpha   90.00
_cell.angle_beta   90.00
_cell.angle_gamma   90.00
#
_symmetry.space_group_name_H-M   'P 1'
#
loop_
_entity.id
_entity.type
_entity.pdbx_description
1 polymer ?
#
loop_
_entity_poly.entity_id
_entity_poly.type
_entity_poly.pdbx_seq_one_letter_code
_entity_poly.pdbx_strand_id
1 'polypeptide(L)'
;MKVSEYHKKGLKNFVEEKPEEYKSLGFAKEGTHRVEFFVKTGNGAITDIKFSSSKRCKKLMAIADLVAEKLKGQKMDSLSINPDEILSFFNEEKEKDKMRNRLGIVLKALNLQ
;
A
#
# COMPACT_ATOMS: atom_id res chain seq x y z
N MET A 1 -8.02 2.24 14.63
CA MET A 1 -7.47 3.62 14.62
C MET A 1 -7.96 4.43 13.43
N LYS A 2 -7.84 5.76 13.48
CA LYS A 2 -8.19 6.65 12.34
C LYS A 2 -7.03 6.82 11.36
N VAL A 3 -7.34 7.17 10.10
CA VAL A 3 -6.32 7.47 9.08
C VAL A 3 -5.46 8.67 9.49
N SER A 4 -6.05 9.68 10.13
CA SER A 4 -5.31 10.86 10.60
C SER A 4 -4.25 10.51 11.64
N GLU A 5 -4.54 9.57 12.54
CA GLU A 5 -3.61 9.09 13.56
C GLU A 5 -2.48 8.26 12.97
N TYR A 6 -2.79 7.48 11.92
CA TYR A 6 -1.78 6.73 11.20
C TYR A 6 -0.77 7.66 10.55
N HIS A 7 -1.25 8.71 9.88
CA HIS A 7 -0.37 9.74 9.29
C HIS A 7 0.50 10.45 10.32
N LYS A 8 0.03 10.65 11.57
CA LYS A 8 0.86 11.22 12.64
C LYS A 8 2.06 10.35 13.02
N LYS A 9 1.99 9.02 12.78
CA LYS A 9 3.12 8.09 12.99
C LYS A 9 4.14 8.11 11.86
N GLY A 10 3.86 8.85 10.79
CA GLY A 10 4.66 8.86 9.56
C GLY A 10 4.35 7.67 8.64
N LEU A 11 4.53 7.89 7.33
CA LEU A 11 4.40 6.85 6.32
C LEU A 11 5.80 6.30 6.01
N LYS A 12 6.12 5.14 6.56
CA LYS A 12 7.49 4.59 6.54
C LYS A 12 7.94 4.15 5.16
N ASN A 13 7.00 3.80 4.30
CA ASN A 13 7.27 3.23 2.98
C ASN A 13 6.99 4.21 1.85
N PHE A 14 6.55 5.42 2.16
CA PHE A 14 6.25 6.42 1.15
C PHE A 14 7.54 7.03 0.58
N VAL A 15 7.61 7.12 -0.74
CA VAL A 15 8.66 7.82 -1.48
C VAL A 15 8.04 8.72 -2.55
N GLU A 16 8.69 9.84 -2.84
CA GLU A 16 8.20 10.75 -3.89
C GLU A 16 8.43 10.16 -5.29
N GLU A 17 9.59 9.52 -5.46
CA GLU A 17 10.04 8.94 -6.71
C GLU A 17 10.57 7.53 -6.48
N LYS A 18 10.63 6.75 -7.57
CA LYS A 18 11.16 5.39 -7.54
C LYS A 18 12.65 5.41 -7.14
N PRO A 19 13.06 4.71 -6.07
CA PRO A 19 14.47 4.58 -5.74
C PRO A 19 15.20 3.71 -6.77
N GLU A 20 16.45 4.05 -7.11
CA GLU A 20 17.22 3.41 -8.20
C GLU A 20 17.35 1.89 -8.08
N GLU A 21 17.60 1.39 -6.87
CA GLU A 21 17.83 -0.05 -6.61
C GLU A 21 16.54 -0.89 -6.56
N TYR A 22 15.37 -0.28 -6.72
CA TYR A 22 14.09 -0.95 -6.54
C TYR A 22 13.49 -1.35 -7.88
N LYS A 23 12.84 -2.51 -7.92
CA LYS A 23 12.06 -2.96 -9.08
C LYS A 23 10.62 -2.51 -8.91
N SER A 24 9.97 -2.12 -10.00
CA SER A 24 8.53 -1.84 -9.96
C SER A 24 7.78 -3.16 -9.75
N LEU A 25 6.97 -3.23 -8.70
CA LEU A 25 6.12 -4.39 -8.41
C LEU A 25 4.80 -4.28 -9.17
N GLY A 26 4.22 -3.07 -9.20
CA GLY A 26 3.01 -2.83 -9.97
C GLY A 26 2.39 -1.47 -9.69
N PHE A 27 1.36 -1.15 -10.48
CA PHE A 27 0.76 0.18 -10.56
C PHE A 27 -0.74 0.08 -10.80
N ALA A 28 -1.51 0.98 -10.18
CA ALA A 28 -2.90 1.19 -10.53
C ALA A 28 -3.27 2.67 -10.52
N LYS A 29 -4.22 3.03 -11.39
CA LYS A 29 -4.84 4.34 -11.46
C LYS A 29 -6.35 4.21 -11.63
N GLU A 30 -7.11 4.89 -10.77
CA GLU A 30 -8.56 5.04 -10.87
C GLU A 30 -8.93 6.50 -10.66
N GLY A 31 -9.38 7.16 -11.74
CA GLY A 31 -9.61 8.60 -11.75
C GLY A 31 -8.35 9.39 -11.36
N THR A 32 -8.43 10.14 -10.26
CA THR A 32 -7.33 10.97 -9.72
C THR A 32 -6.44 10.21 -8.72
N HIS A 33 -6.80 8.96 -8.39
CA HIS A 33 -6.05 8.12 -7.48
C HIS A 33 -5.05 7.28 -8.26
N ARG A 34 -3.78 7.36 -7.88
CA ARG A 34 -2.71 6.53 -8.43
C ARG A 34 -1.85 5.98 -7.29
N VAL A 35 -1.37 4.76 -7.45
CA VAL A 35 -0.39 4.15 -6.54
C VAL A 35 0.54 3.25 -7.35
N GLU A 36 1.82 3.30 -7.01
CA GLU A 36 2.86 2.44 -7.57
C GLU A 36 3.67 1.86 -6.42
N PHE A 37 3.98 0.56 -6.48
CA PHE A 37 4.82 -0.14 -5.52
C PHE A 37 6.17 -0.49 -6.13
N PHE A 38 7.20 -0.39 -5.31
CA PHE A 38 8.58 -0.71 -5.66
C PHE A 38 9.15 -1.66 -4.61
N VAL A 39 9.84 -2.71 -5.03
CA VAL A 39 10.39 -3.73 -4.13
C VAL A 39 11.88 -3.93 -4.30
N LYS A 40 12.53 -4.26 -3.19
CA LYS A 40 13.85 -4.89 -3.14
C LYS A 40 13.67 -6.33 -2.69
N THR A 41 14.30 -7.26 -3.39
CA THR A 41 14.16 -8.70 -3.14
C THR A 41 15.49 -9.29 -2.72
N GLY A 42 15.49 -10.20 -1.75
CA GLY A 42 16.63 -11.01 -1.34
C GLY A 42 16.18 -12.44 -1.08
N ASN A 43 16.92 -13.43 -1.60
CA ASN A 43 16.59 -14.86 -1.46
C ASN A 43 15.14 -15.22 -1.85
N GLY A 44 14.60 -14.55 -2.88
CA GLY A 44 13.22 -14.78 -3.37
C GLY A 44 12.11 -14.11 -2.56
N ALA A 45 12.43 -13.43 -1.46
CA ALA A 45 11.48 -12.71 -0.61
C ALA A 45 11.65 -11.19 -0.73
N ILE A 46 10.59 -10.45 -0.39
CA ILE A 46 10.60 -8.98 -0.31
C ILE A 46 11.35 -8.57 0.95
N THR A 47 12.51 -7.93 0.79
CA THR A 47 13.32 -7.42 1.91
C THR A 47 12.97 -5.98 2.26
N ASP A 48 12.60 -5.17 1.25
CA ASP A 48 12.02 -3.85 1.46
C ASP A 48 11.02 -3.53 0.35
N ILE A 49 10.09 -2.65 0.65
CA ILE A 49 9.04 -2.20 -0.25
C ILE A 49 8.74 -0.74 0.02
N LYS A 50 8.67 0.04 -1.06
CA LYS A 50 8.29 1.44 -1.07
C LYS A 50 7.08 1.64 -1.96
N PHE A 51 6.40 2.76 -1.81
CA PHE A 51 5.31 3.13 -2.69
C PHE A 51 5.32 4.63 -2.97
N SER A 52 4.86 5.01 -4.15
CA SER A 52 4.46 6.38 -4.48
C SER A 52 2.95 6.42 -4.70
N SER A 53 2.33 7.59 -4.52
CA SER A 53 0.90 7.75 -4.78
C SER A 53 0.52 9.20 -5.11
N SER A 54 -0.74 9.45 -5.47
CA SER A 54 -1.23 10.83 -5.54
C SER A 54 -1.25 11.46 -4.13
N LYS A 55 -0.35 12.44 -3.90
CA LYS A 55 -0.08 13.12 -2.62
C LYS A 55 -1.32 13.68 -1.89
N ARG A 56 -2.48 13.77 -2.54
CA ARG A 56 -3.70 14.37 -1.98
C ARG A 56 -4.60 13.39 -1.21
N CYS A 57 -4.45 12.07 -1.40
CA CYS A 57 -5.39 11.10 -0.83
C CYS A 57 -4.82 10.38 0.40
N LYS A 58 -5.02 10.96 1.60
CA LYS A 58 -4.53 10.39 2.88
C LYS A 58 -4.98 8.94 3.11
N LYS A 59 -6.22 8.60 2.72
CA LYS A 59 -6.77 7.24 2.84
C LYS A 59 -5.98 6.23 1.99
N LEU A 60 -5.73 6.57 0.72
CA LEU A 60 -4.94 5.74 -0.19
C LEU A 60 -3.52 5.55 0.35
N MET A 61 -2.89 6.64 0.80
CA MET A 61 -1.53 6.61 1.34
C MET A 61 -1.42 5.73 2.59
N ALA A 62 -2.37 5.84 3.53
CA ALA A 62 -2.34 5.04 4.75
C ALA A 62 -2.56 3.55 4.48
N ILE A 63 -3.48 3.22 3.56
CA ILE A 63 -3.71 1.83 3.15
C ILE A 63 -2.49 1.26 2.42
N ALA A 64 -1.94 2.01 1.47
CA ALA A 64 -0.76 1.57 0.71
C ALA A 64 0.45 1.33 1.63
N ASP A 65 0.67 2.20 2.61
CA ASP A 65 1.75 2.03 3.59
C ASP A 65 1.56 0.80 4.48
N LEU A 66 0.33 0.56 4.98
CA LEU A 66 0.03 -0.62 5.78
C LEU A 66 0.16 -1.91 4.96
N VAL A 67 -0.33 -1.92 3.73
CA VAL A 67 -0.18 -3.08 2.83
C VAL A 67 1.30 -3.33 2.52
N ALA A 68 2.08 -2.29 2.28
CA ALA A 68 3.53 -2.41 2.10
C ALA A 68 4.19 -3.11 3.31
N GLU A 69 3.86 -2.71 4.54
CA GLU A 69 4.36 -3.40 5.74
C GLU A 69 3.98 -4.89 5.78
N LYS A 70 2.76 -5.24 5.35
CA LYS A 70 2.28 -6.64 5.36
C LYS A 70 2.93 -7.52 4.28
N LEU A 71 3.41 -6.93 3.19
CA LEU A 71 4.10 -7.65 2.12
C LEU A 71 5.57 -7.94 2.44
N LYS A 72 6.20 -7.20 3.36
CA LYS A 72 7.59 -7.44 3.77
C LYS A 72 7.74 -8.87 4.31
N GLY A 73 8.78 -9.56 3.84
CA GLY A 73 9.05 -10.95 4.22
C GLY A 73 8.25 -12.01 3.44
N GLN A 74 7.25 -11.62 2.64
CA GLN A 74 6.56 -12.56 1.76
C GLN A 74 7.41 -12.89 0.52
N LYS A 75 7.17 -14.06 -0.08
CA LYS A 75 7.80 -14.45 -1.35
C LYS A 75 7.08 -13.80 -2.52
N MET A 76 7.84 -13.42 -3.55
CA MET A 76 7.32 -12.72 -4.73
C MET A 76 6.27 -13.52 -5.53
N ASP A 77 6.33 -14.84 -5.47
CA ASP A 77 5.45 -15.78 -6.17
C ASP A 77 4.20 -16.17 -5.36
N SER A 78 4.11 -15.74 -4.10
CA SER A 78 3.04 -16.14 -3.18
C SER A 78 2.51 -14.97 -2.34
N LEU A 79 2.43 -13.78 -2.94
CA LEU A 79 1.93 -12.59 -2.25
C LEU A 79 0.46 -12.77 -1.88
N SER A 80 0.12 -12.39 -0.66
CA SER A 80 -1.25 -12.46 -0.15
C SER A 80 -1.51 -11.35 0.86
N ILE A 81 -2.71 -10.79 0.81
CA ILE A 81 -3.21 -9.76 1.72
C ILE A 81 -4.64 -10.13 2.11
N ASN A 82 -4.94 -10.06 3.40
CA ASN A 82 -6.31 -10.18 3.90
C ASN A 82 -6.97 -8.79 3.90
N PRO A 83 -7.98 -8.52 3.03
CA PRO A 83 -8.61 -7.21 2.97
C PRO A 83 -9.31 -6.80 4.27
N ASP A 84 -9.91 -7.75 4.98
CA ASP A 84 -10.65 -7.48 6.23
C ASP A 84 -9.71 -7.05 7.36
N GLU A 85 -8.49 -7.59 7.39
CA GLU A 85 -7.46 -7.17 8.33
C GLU A 85 -7.09 -5.70 8.11
N ILE A 86 -6.88 -5.30 6.85
CA ILE A 86 -6.53 -3.93 6.48
C ILE A 86 -7.68 -2.96 6.84
N LEU A 87 -8.92 -3.33 6.55
CA LEU A 87 -10.09 -2.49 6.87
C LEU A 87 -10.34 -2.40 8.39
N SER A 88 -10.11 -3.49 9.12
CA SER A 88 -10.27 -3.56 10.57
C SER A 88 -9.21 -2.75 11.31
N PHE A 89 -7.99 -2.64 10.75
CA PHE A 89 -6.96 -1.76 11.30
C PHE A 89 -7.43 -0.29 11.38
N PHE A 90 -8.19 0.14 10.37
CA PHE A 90 -8.84 1.46 10.32
C PHE A 90 -10.31 1.45 10.81
N ASN A 91 -10.62 0.63 11.82
CA ASN A 91 -11.97 0.47 12.37
C ASN A 91 -12.67 1.77 12.80
N GLU A 92 -11.94 2.81 13.21
CA GLU A 92 -12.51 4.10 13.64
C GLU A 92 -12.80 5.08 12.50
N GLU A 93 -12.38 4.76 11.26
CA GLU A 93 -12.67 5.61 10.10
C GLU A 93 -14.15 5.47 9.70
N LYS A 94 -14.88 6.61 9.66
CA LYS A 94 -16.32 6.62 9.33
C LYS A 94 -16.60 6.28 7.86
N GLU A 95 -15.74 6.72 6.95
CA GLU A 95 -15.94 6.58 5.50
C GLU A 95 -15.49 5.20 4.99
N LYS A 96 -16.15 4.13 5.45
CA LYS A 96 -15.77 2.74 5.16
C LYS A 96 -15.75 2.41 3.67
N ASP A 97 -16.71 2.89 2.89
CA ASP A 97 -16.76 2.59 1.46
C ASP A 97 -15.62 3.24 0.69
N LYS A 98 -15.18 4.44 1.12
CA LYS A 98 -13.97 5.06 0.56
C LYS A 98 -12.73 4.23 0.91
N MET A 99 -12.64 3.69 2.13
CA MET A 99 -11.53 2.81 2.51
C MET A 99 -11.49 1.54 1.65
N ARG A 100 -12.65 0.88 1.46
CA ARG A 100 -12.79 -0.29 0.58
C ARG A 100 -12.36 0.03 -0.85
N ASN A 101 -12.84 1.13 -1.42
CA ASN A 101 -12.45 1.50 -2.78
C ASN A 101 -10.94 1.78 -2.89
N ARG A 102 -10.34 2.49 -1.92
CA ARG A 102 -8.89 2.74 -1.92
C ARG A 102 -8.07 1.47 -1.76
N LEU A 103 -8.54 0.51 -0.95
CA LEU A 103 -7.93 -0.81 -0.85
C LEU A 103 -8.03 -1.57 -2.18
N GLY A 104 -9.18 -1.51 -2.87
CA GLY A 104 -9.33 -2.10 -4.20
C GLY A 104 -8.29 -1.60 -5.21
N ILE A 105 -7.99 -0.31 -5.21
CA ILE A 105 -6.92 0.28 -6.06
C ILE A 105 -5.55 -0.31 -5.69
N VAL A 106 -5.26 -0.44 -4.41
CA VAL A 106 -3.99 -1.01 -3.92
C VAL A 106 -3.86 -2.48 -4.31
N LEU A 107 -4.90 -3.29 -4.11
CA LEU A 107 -4.89 -4.72 -4.49
C LEU A 107 -4.75 -4.89 -6.01
N LYS A 108 -5.40 -4.03 -6.80
CA LYS A 108 -5.23 -3.98 -8.26
C LYS A 108 -3.79 -3.70 -8.67
N ALA A 109 -3.12 -2.75 -8.00
CA ALA A 109 -1.72 -2.44 -8.28
C ALA A 109 -0.79 -3.63 -8.00
N LEU A 110 -1.19 -4.52 -7.10
CA LEU A 110 -0.44 -5.70 -6.68
C LEU A 110 -0.89 -6.99 -7.38
N ASN A 111 -1.88 -6.92 -8.27
CA ASN A 111 -2.52 -8.06 -8.92
C ASN A 111 -3.07 -9.11 -7.92
N LEU A 112 -3.68 -8.64 -6.83
CA LEU A 112 -4.26 -9.44 -5.75
C LEU A 112 -5.80 -9.33 -5.69
N GLN A 113 -6.45 -9.13 -6.84
CA GLN A 113 -7.92 -9.05 -6.95
C GLN A 113 -8.55 -10.42 -7.19
#